data_AF-A0A4Q3EX06-F1
#
_entry.id   AF-A0A4Q3EX06-F1
#
_cell.length_a   1.000
_cell.length_b   1.000
_cell.length_c   1.000
_cell.angle_alpha   90.00
_cell.angle_beta   90.00
_cell.angle_gamma   90.00
#
_symmetry.space_group_name_H-M   'P 1'
#
loop_
_entity.id
_entity.type
_entity.pdbx_description
1 polymer ?
#
loop_
_entity_poly.entity_id
_entity_poly.type
_entity_poly.pdbx_seq_one_letter_code
_entity_poly.pdbx_strand_id
1 'polypeptide(L)' 'MNLFKALYRYDEPKPNHKLVDDLEAGDWFESDKRFFEKVAEQRTRSRCMELTTGKMYLFSGITEVRQIKRDWRQIA' A
#
# COMPACT_ATOMS: atom_id res chain seq x y z
N MET A 1 12.61 8.56 32.38
CA MET A 1 12.89 7.59 31.31
C MET A 1 11.57 6.99 30.83
N ASN A 2 10.86 7.62 29.88
CA ASN A 2 9.60 7.09 29.36
C ASN A 2 9.71 6.93 27.83
N LEU A 3 10.18 5.76 27.40
CA LEU A 3 10.49 5.48 25.98
C LEU A 3 9.30 4.96 25.16
N PHE A 4 8.12 4.71 25.72
CA PHE A 4 7.19 3.77 25.07
C PHE A 4 5.97 4.39 24.36
N LYS A 5 5.90 5.71 24.17
CA LYS A 5 4.76 6.36 23.48
C LYS A 5 4.87 6.46 21.96
N ALA A 6 5.99 6.02 21.36
CA ALA A 6 6.19 6.07 19.91
C ALA A 6 5.65 4.82 19.17
N LEU A 7 5.52 3.68 19.86
CA LEU A 7 5.13 2.40 19.24
C LEU A 7 3.63 2.15 19.19
N TYR A 8 2.83 2.86 20.01
CA TYR A 8 1.37 2.65 20.08
C TYR A 8 0.59 3.33 18.94
N ARG A 9 1.24 4.21 18.15
CA ARG A 9 0.61 4.91 17.02
C ARG A 9 0.75 4.16 15.69
N TYR A 10 1.44 3.03 15.67
CA TYR A 10 1.69 2.29 14.42
C TYR A 10 0.67 1.17 14.17
N ASP A 11 -0.23 0.89 15.12
CA ASP A 11 -1.08 -0.31 15.05
C ASP A 11 -2.54 -0.05 15.47
N GLU A 12 -3.10 1.10 15.09
CA GLU A 12 -4.55 1.33 15.17
C GLU A 12 -5.20 1.20 13.78
N PRO A 13 -6.46 0.75 13.72
CA PRO A 13 -6.96 -0.63 13.61
C PRO A 13 -7.06 -1.09 12.14
N LYS A 14 -7.21 -2.41 11.91
CA LYS A 14 -7.41 -3.05 10.60
C LYS A 14 -8.87 -2.89 10.10
N PRO A 15 -9.17 -1.99 9.13
CA PRO A 15 -10.18 -2.32 8.10
C PRO A 15 -9.94 -1.62 6.74
N ASN A 16 -8.81 -1.87 6.07
CA ASN A 16 -8.49 -1.23 4.77
C ASN A 16 -8.12 -2.22 3.67
N HIS A 17 -8.60 -3.47 3.77
CA HIS A 17 -8.47 -4.42 2.67
C HIS A 17 -9.43 -3.98 1.55
N LYS A 18 -8.85 -3.62 0.41
CA LYS A 18 -9.55 -3.22 -0.81
C LYS A 18 -9.01 -4.04 -1.97
N LEU A 19 -9.78 -4.13 -3.04
CA LEU A 19 -9.26 -4.65 -4.28
C LEU A 19 -8.30 -3.64 -4.90
N VAL A 20 -7.30 -4.11 -5.65
CA VAL A 20 -6.42 -3.22 -6.41
C VAL A 20 -7.23 -2.36 -7.38
N ASP A 21 -8.35 -2.88 -7.90
CA ASP A 21 -9.30 -2.14 -8.73
C ASP A 21 -9.94 -0.96 -7.96
N ASP A 22 -10.32 -1.16 -6.69
CA ASP A 22 -10.96 -0.13 -5.85
C ASP A 22 -10.01 1.00 -5.39
N LEU A 23 -8.70 0.87 -5.65
CA LEU A 23 -7.71 1.91 -5.33
C LEU A 23 -7.66 2.97 -6.41
N GLU A 24 -7.34 4.21 -6.06
CA GLU A 24 -7.13 5.27 -7.05
C GLU A 24 -5.67 5.32 -7.52
N ALA A 25 -5.42 5.92 -8.69
CA ALA A 25 -4.05 6.16 -9.13
C ALA A 25 -3.36 7.16 -8.16
N GLY A 26 -2.24 6.75 -7.57
CA GLY A 26 -1.50 7.45 -6.52
C GLY A 26 -1.73 6.89 -5.12
N ASP A 27 -2.66 5.95 -4.94
CA ASP A 27 -2.84 5.26 -3.65
C ASP A 27 -1.71 4.28 -3.38
N TRP A 28 -1.31 4.23 -2.11
CA TRP A 28 -0.31 3.29 -1.61
C TRP A 28 -1.00 2.12 -0.93
N PHE A 29 -0.48 0.93 -1.16
CA PHE A 29 -1.01 -0.28 -0.58
C PHE A 29 0.11 -1.25 -0.23
N GLU A 30 -0.12 -2.03 0.82
CA GLU A 30 0.73 -3.13 1.23
C GLU A 30 0.19 -4.42 0.61
N SER A 31 1.06 -5.16 -0.07
CA SER A 31 0.81 -6.52 -0.56
C SER A 31 1.97 -7.40 -0.16
N ASP A 32 1.70 -8.49 0.54
CA ASP A 32 2.69 -9.50 0.94
C ASP A 32 3.95 -8.91 1.63
N LYS A 33 3.71 -7.97 2.57
CA LYS A 33 4.73 -7.18 3.31
C LYS A 33 5.59 -6.24 2.46
N ARG A 34 5.20 -5.99 1.22
CA ARG A 34 5.84 -5.00 0.34
C ARG A 34 4.89 -3.85 0.09
N PHE A 35 5.46 -2.66 -0.12
CA PHE A 35 4.71 -1.46 -0.40
C PHE A 35 4.69 -1.18 -1.89
N PHE A 36 3.50 -0.92 -2.42
CA PHE A 36 3.26 -0.58 -3.81
C PHE A 36 2.42 0.68 -3.92
N GLU A 37 2.60 1.39 -5.02
CA GLU A 37 1.79 2.54 -5.41
C GLU A 37 1.04 2.19 -6.69
N LYS A 38 -0.29 2.37 -6.72
CA LYS A 38 -1.06 2.21 -7.96
C LYS A 38 -0.73 3.38 -8.88
N VAL A 39 -0.04 3.13 -9.99
CA VAL A 39 0.36 4.17 -10.95
C VAL A 39 -0.78 4.47 -11.92
N ALA A 40 -1.42 3.42 -12.43
CA ALA A 40 -2.52 3.54 -13.36
C ALA A 40 -3.35 2.26 -13.36
N GLU A 41 -4.67 2.39 -13.45
CA GLU A 41 -5.55 1.29 -13.80
C GLU A 41 -5.57 1.09 -15.32
N GLN A 42 -5.57 -0.16 -15.77
CA GLN A 42 -5.94 -0.50 -17.14
C GLN A 42 -7.18 -1.39 -17.14
N ARG A 43 -7.78 -1.57 -18.32
CA ARG A 43 -9.05 -2.29 -18.52
C ARG A 43 -9.13 -3.69 -17.91
N THR A 44 -8.00 -4.37 -17.71
CA THR A 44 -7.94 -5.72 -17.15
C THR A 44 -6.87 -5.93 -16.08
N ARG A 45 -5.95 -4.96 -15.90
CA ARG A 45 -4.82 -5.05 -14.96
C ARG A 45 -4.44 -3.67 -14.47
N SER A 46 -4.05 -3.58 -13.21
CA SER A 46 -3.53 -2.34 -12.63
C SER A 46 -2.01 -2.33 -12.65
N ARG A 47 -1.42 -1.23 -13.12
CA ARG A 47 0.02 -0.96 -13.04
C ARG A 47 0.32 -0.40 -11.67
N CYS A 48 1.19 -1.09 -10.94
CA CYS A 48 1.62 -0.69 -9.62
C CYS A 48 3.15 -0.66 -9.56
N MET A 49 3.73 0.29 -8.85
CA MET A 49 5.17 0.40 -8.66
C MET A 49 5.53 0.03 -7.23
N GLU A 50 6.49 -0.87 -7.05
CA GLU A 50 7.03 -1.20 -5.74
C GLU A 50 7.83 0.00 -5.21
N LEU A 51 7.45 0.54 -4.06
CA LEU A 51 8.08 1.73 -3.49
C LEU A 51 9.49 1.43 -2.93
N THR A 52 9.72 0.19 -2.49
CA THR A 52 11.01 -0.24 -1.91
C THR A 52 12.10 -0.39 -2.98
N THR A 53 11.77 -0.91 -4.15
CA THR A 53 12.75 -1.19 -5.22
C THR A 53 12.59 -0.34 -6.48
N GLY A 54 11.48 0.41 -6.61
CA GLY A 54 11.15 1.20 -7.80
C GLY A 54 10.73 0.37 -9.01
N LYS A 55 10.46 -0.93 -8.83
CA LYS A 55 10.10 -1.84 -9.93
C LYS A 55 8.61 -1.75 -10.25
N MET A 56 8.26 -1.78 -11.54
CA MET A 56 6.87 -1.84 -11.98
C MET A 56 6.35 -3.28 -12.03
N TYR A 57 5.15 -3.47 -11.50
CA TYR A 57 4.41 -4.72 -11.44
C TYR A 57 3.00 -4.54 -12.01
N LEU A 58 2.45 -5.64 -12.53
CA LEU A 58 1.07 -5.68 -13.01
C LEU A 58 0.26 -6.53 -12.04
N PHE A 59 -0.65 -5.89 -11.33
CA PHE A 59 -1.57 -6.55 -10.42
C PHE A 59 -2.91 -6.84 -11.11
N SER A 60 -3.55 -7.93 -10.70
CA SER A 60 -4.92 -8.21 -11.09
C SER A 60 -5.85 -7.29 -10.31
N GLY A 61 -6.92 -6.78 -10.94
CA GLY A 61 -7.89 -5.91 -10.24
C GLY A 61 -8.51 -6.59 -9.03
N ILE A 62 -8.74 -7.91 -9.11
CA ILE A 62 -9.32 -8.74 -8.04
C ILE A 62 -8.35 -9.12 -6.91
N THR A 63 -7.13 -8.59 -6.91
CA THR A 63 -6.18 -8.86 -5.82
C THR A 63 -6.58 -8.05 -4.59
N GLU A 64 -6.75 -8.72 -3.44
CA GLU A 64 -7.00 -8.04 -2.17
C GLU A 64 -5.69 -7.50 -1.60
N VAL A 65 -5.67 -6.21 -1.32
CA VAL A 65 -4.50 -5.48 -0.81
C VAL A 65 -4.90 -4.55 0.33
N ARG A 66 -3.96 -4.24 1.20
CA ARG A 66 -4.22 -3.35 2.33
C ARG A 66 -3.87 -1.91 1.94
N GLN A 67 -4.86 -1.06 1.75
CA GLN A 67 -4.64 0.37 1.51
C GLN A 67 -3.96 1.00 2.73
N ILE A 68 -2.82 1.64 2.50
CA ILE A 68 -2.07 2.38 3.51
C ILE A 68 -2.11 3.87 3.19
N LYS A 69 -1.87 4.71 4.20
CA LYS A 69 -1.74 6.15 3.97
C LYS A 69 -0.40 6.43 3.30
N ARG A 70 -0.38 7.44 2.42
CA ARG A 70 0.83 7.95 1.80
C ARG A 70 1.72 8.67 2.82
N ASP A 71 2.46 7.90 3.62
CA ASP A 71 3.40 8.39 4.62
C ASP A 71 4.81 7.81 4.36
N TRP A 72 5.74 8.69 4.00
CA TRP A 72 7.13 8.35 3.72
C TRP A 72 7.88 7.78 4.94
N ARG A 73 7.36 7.96 6.15
CA ARG A 73 7.91 7.37 7.38
C ARG A 73 7.72 5.87 7.48
N GLN A 74 6.85 5.28 6.66
CA GLN A 74 6.61 3.82 6.67
C GLN A 74 7.57 3.03 5.77
N ILE A 75 8.35 3.71 4.92
CA ILE A 75 9.25 3.09 3.93
C ILE A 75 10.74 3.17 4.33
N ALA A 76 11.04 3.88 5.42
CA ALA A 76 12.41 4.15 5.91
C ALA A 76 12.88 3.12 6.95
#